data_AF-A0AAV6GRC3-F1
#
_entry.id   AF-A0AAV6GRC3-F1
#
_cell.length_a   1.000
_cell.length_b   1.000
_cell.length_c   1.000
_cell.angle_alpha   90.00
_cell.angle_beta   90.00
_cell.angle_gamma   90.00
#
_symmetry.space_group_name_H-M   'P 1'
#
loop_
_entity.id
_entity.type
_entity.pdbx_description
1 polymer ?
#
loop_
_entity_poly.entity_id
_entity_poly.type
_entity_poly.pdbx_seq_one_letter_code
_entity_poly.pdbx_strand_id
1 'polypeptide(L)'
;MAISLLHFTTFFQGQEKSIDWGENHYKSGHVERFSYANGEIVGVVHASRRDRSYKASITLRDDGSILRSSCECPVGDFKCSHAATLCIFAMRELSGTDVECQWKKAVVKPRTLPLSELYPQEDETYNPLARDITEEDVDWLRSALCGVQCGMTWLLSPEPEPRPQQQALPTVAQLVREFKGQGMERVLAALELTEEQCLAIQTATVGQRNNPEWQRHRQGRLTASNFGAVLSRRSASPVPSLLKRLLEGQKFLKFLCTD
;
A
#
# COMPACT_ATOMS: atom_id res chain seq x y z
N MET A 1 -21.86 -12.09 -39.92
CA MET A 1 -20.79 -13.05 -39.56
C MET A 1 -20.02 -12.51 -38.37
N ALA A 2 -19.80 -13.31 -37.33
CA ALA A 2 -19.11 -12.87 -36.12
C ALA A 2 -17.91 -13.79 -35.85
N ILE A 3 -16.79 -13.22 -35.38
CA ILE A 3 -15.65 -14.01 -34.92
C ILE A 3 -16.12 -14.84 -33.73
N SER A 4 -15.97 -16.16 -33.78
CA SER A 4 -16.27 -17.01 -32.63
C SER A 4 -15.13 -16.95 -31.61
N LEU A 5 -15.45 -17.11 -30.33
CA LEU A 5 -14.44 -17.18 -29.26
C LEU A 5 -13.43 -18.30 -29.54
N LEU A 6 -13.88 -19.41 -30.15
CA LEU A 6 -13.04 -20.53 -30.55
C LEU A 6 -12.01 -20.11 -31.62
N HIS A 7 -12.46 -19.46 -32.70
CA HIS A 7 -11.55 -19.00 -33.76
C HIS A 7 -10.55 -17.96 -33.25
N PHE A 8 -10.99 -17.10 -32.32
CA PHE A 8 -10.12 -16.14 -31.66
C PHE A 8 -9.04 -16.81 -30.82
N THR A 9 -9.40 -17.72 -29.91
CA THR A 9 -8.42 -18.39 -29.03
C THR A 9 -7.49 -19.31 -29.81
N THR A 10 -7.99 -20.01 -30.84
CA THR A 10 -7.15 -20.82 -31.74
C THR A 10 -6.15 -19.94 -32.50
N PHE A 11 -6.58 -18.79 -33.04
CA PHE A 11 -5.65 -17.90 -33.73
C PHE A 11 -4.60 -17.31 -32.77
N PHE A 12 -4.95 -16.96 -31.53
CA PHE A 12 -4.02 -16.41 -30.55
C PHE A 12 -3.30 -17.46 -29.68
N GLN A 13 -3.39 -18.75 -30.03
CA GLN A 13 -2.73 -19.81 -29.28
C GLN A 13 -1.21 -19.55 -29.14
N GLY A 14 -0.71 -19.66 -27.90
CA GLY A 14 0.67 -19.37 -27.53
C GLY A 14 0.98 -17.89 -27.27
N GLN A 15 0.00 -16.98 -27.38
CA GLN A 15 0.15 -15.53 -27.17
C GLN A 15 -0.87 -14.99 -26.14
N GLU A 16 -0.98 -15.65 -24.99
CA GLU A 16 -1.94 -15.30 -23.93
C GLU A 16 -1.79 -13.86 -23.45
N LYS A 17 -0.55 -13.37 -23.31
CA LYS A 17 -0.28 -11.98 -22.92
C LYS A 17 -0.87 -10.95 -23.89
N SER A 18 -0.90 -11.26 -25.19
CA SER A 18 -1.53 -10.38 -26.18
C SER A 18 -3.05 -10.33 -26.00
N ILE A 19 -3.68 -11.42 -25.58
CA ILE A 19 -5.11 -11.46 -25.26
C ILE A 19 -5.38 -10.61 -24.02
N ASP A 20 -4.63 -10.81 -22.93
CA ASP A 20 -4.82 -10.07 -21.68
C ASP A 20 -4.65 -8.56 -21.89
N TRP A 21 -3.59 -8.16 -22.57
CA TRP A 21 -3.37 -6.74 -22.91
C TRP A 21 -4.42 -6.23 -23.89
N GLY A 22 -4.85 -7.06 -24.84
CA GLY A 22 -5.90 -6.75 -25.79
C GLY A 22 -7.23 -6.44 -25.10
N GLU A 23 -7.60 -7.23 -24.08
CA GLU A 23 -8.79 -7.03 -23.26
C GLU A 23 -8.68 -5.75 -22.42
N ASN A 24 -7.50 -5.49 -21.84
CA ASN A 24 -7.26 -4.25 -21.10
C ASN A 24 -7.40 -3.00 -21.98
N HIS A 25 -6.89 -3.03 -23.21
CA HIS A 25 -7.08 -1.93 -24.17
C HIS A 25 -8.55 -1.73 -24.57
N TYR A 26 -9.31 -2.83 -24.72
CA TYR A 26 -10.75 -2.75 -24.97
C TYR A 26 -11.47 -2.09 -23.79
N LYS A 27 -11.24 -2.58 -22.56
CA LYS A 27 -11.84 -2.02 -21.33
C LYS A 27 -11.47 -0.55 -21.10
N SER A 28 -10.27 -0.15 -21.50
CA SER A 28 -9.78 1.24 -21.38
C SER A 28 -10.28 2.15 -22.52
N GLY A 29 -11.08 1.64 -23.46
CA GLY A 29 -11.65 2.43 -24.56
C GLY A 29 -10.60 2.96 -25.55
N HIS A 30 -9.53 2.20 -25.80
CA HIS A 30 -8.42 2.59 -26.67
C HIS A 30 -8.70 2.43 -28.16
N VAL A 31 -9.82 1.83 -28.56
CA VAL A 31 -10.24 1.79 -29.97
C VAL A 31 -10.74 3.19 -30.35
N GLU A 32 -10.12 3.81 -31.34
CA GLU A 32 -10.52 5.13 -31.85
C GLU A 32 -11.39 5.01 -33.10
N ARG A 33 -11.06 4.05 -33.96
CA ARG A 33 -11.78 3.75 -35.20
C ARG A 33 -11.87 2.25 -35.40
N PHE A 34 -13.00 1.82 -35.93
CA PHE A 34 -13.25 0.44 -36.30
C PHE A 34 -14.12 0.43 -37.55
N SER A 35 -13.81 -0.43 -38.50
CA SER A 35 -14.61 -0.66 -39.70
C SER A 35 -14.56 -2.13 -40.08
N TYR A 36 -15.70 -2.69 -40.45
CA TYR A 36 -15.81 -4.03 -40.98
C TYR A 36 -16.53 -4.00 -42.34
N ALA A 37 -15.84 -4.46 -43.37
CA ALA A 37 -16.36 -4.58 -44.73
C ALA A 37 -15.70 -5.77 -45.44
N ASN A 38 -16.47 -6.53 -46.22
CA ASN A 38 -15.96 -7.60 -47.10
C ASN A 38 -15.01 -8.61 -46.42
N GLY A 39 -15.30 -9.01 -45.18
CA GLY A 39 -14.45 -9.96 -44.45
C GLY A 39 -13.15 -9.35 -43.90
N GLU A 40 -12.95 -8.03 -44.00
CA GLU A 40 -11.81 -7.33 -43.43
C GLU A 40 -12.24 -6.41 -42.29
N ILE A 41 -11.59 -6.57 -41.15
CA ILE A 41 -11.70 -5.65 -40.00
C ILE A 41 -10.49 -4.73 -40.05
N VAL A 42 -10.70 -3.43 -40.03
CA VAL A 42 -9.65 -2.42 -39.93
C VAL A 42 -9.97 -1.51 -38.76
N GLY A 43 -8.97 -1.22 -37.94
CA GLY A 43 -9.15 -0.30 -36.82
C GLY A 43 -7.88 0.42 -36.41
N VAL A 44 -8.08 1.47 -35.64
CA VAL A 44 -7.02 2.31 -35.07
C VAL A 44 -7.10 2.17 -33.56
N VAL A 45 -6.03 1.68 -32.95
CA VAL A 45 -5.96 1.39 -31.51
C VAL A 45 -4.83 2.20 -30.87
N HIS A 46 -5.15 2.87 -29.77
CA HIS A 46 -4.21 3.67 -29.00
C HIS A 46 -3.24 2.81 -28.18
N ALA A 47 -1.96 3.18 -28.16
CA ALA A 47 -0.95 2.49 -27.36
C ALA A 47 -1.08 2.83 -25.86
N SER A 48 -0.78 1.89 -24.98
CA SER A 48 -0.97 2.06 -23.53
C SER A 48 -0.18 3.19 -22.86
N ARG A 49 0.93 3.65 -23.45
CA ARG A 49 1.94 4.49 -22.77
C ARG A 49 2.46 5.67 -23.60
N ARG A 50 1.97 5.83 -24.82
CA ARG A 50 2.42 6.87 -25.74
C ARG A 50 1.19 7.44 -26.41
N ASP A 51 1.19 8.75 -26.64
CA ASP A 51 0.20 9.42 -27.49
C ASP A 51 0.43 9.03 -28.96
N ARG A 52 0.21 7.74 -29.24
CA ARG A 52 0.43 7.12 -30.53
C ARG A 52 -0.59 6.01 -30.73
N SER A 53 -1.26 6.07 -31.86
CA SER A 53 -2.18 5.03 -32.33
C SER A 53 -1.52 4.19 -33.41
N TYR A 54 -1.85 2.90 -33.46
CA TYR A 54 -1.44 1.99 -34.53
C TYR A 54 -2.65 1.54 -35.35
N LYS A 55 -2.49 1.50 -36.67
CA LYS A 55 -3.46 0.86 -37.55
C LYS A 55 -3.24 -0.65 -37.53
N ALA A 56 -4.31 -1.39 -37.30
CA ALA A 56 -4.32 -2.85 -37.37
C ALA A 56 -5.46 -3.31 -38.30
N SER A 57 -5.18 -4.37 -39.06
CA SER A 57 -6.15 -5.02 -39.95
C SER A 57 -6.18 -6.52 -39.70
N ILE A 58 -7.36 -7.12 -39.88
CA ILE A 58 -7.62 -8.54 -39.65
C ILE A 58 -8.46 -9.04 -40.81
N THR A 59 -7.95 -10.04 -41.52
CA THR A 59 -8.67 -10.69 -42.62
C THR A 59 -9.36 -11.94 -42.09
N LEU A 60 -10.67 -12.04 -42.29
CA LEU A 60 -11.49 -13.19 -41.93
C LEU A 60 -11.78 -14.04 -43.17
N ARG A 61 -12.02 -15.33 -42.95
CA ARG A 61 -12.60 -16.24 -43.94
C ARG A 61 -14.13 -16.22 -43.86
N ASP A 62 -14.77 -16.86 -44.84
CA ASP A 62 -16.23 -17.00 -44.93
C ASP A 62 -16.84 -17.80 -43.77
N ASP A 63 -16.05 -18.59 -43.04
CA ASP A 63 -16.46 -19.31 -41.83
C ASP A 63 -16.28 -18.47 -40.54
N GLY A 64 -15.82 -17.23 -40.66
CA GLY A 64 -15.51 -16.36 -39.53
C GLY A 64 -14.20 -16.72 -38.81
N SER A 65 -13.34 -17.57 -39.39
CA SER A 65 -12.00 -17.83 -38.88
C SER A 65 -11.02 -16.72 -39.29
N ILE A 66 -10.03 -16.45 -38.43
CA ILE A 66 -9.04 -15.42 -38.68
C ILE A 66 -7.95 -15.99 -39.60
N LEU A 67 -7.82 -15.44 -40.81
CA LEU A 67 -6.79 -15.84 -41.77
C LEU A 67 -5.43 -15.23 -41.42
N ARG A 68 -5.41 -13.91 -41.17
CA ARG A 68 -4.20 -13.15 -40.82
C ARG A 68 -4.54 -11.85 -40.10
N SER A 69 -3.56 -11.32 -39.38
CA SER A 69 -3.60 -10.00 -38.75
C SER A 69 -2.36 -9.21 -39.14
N SER A 70 -2.50 -7.93 -39.49
CA SER A 70 -1.37 -7.02 -39.70
C SER A 70 -1.49 -5.81 -38.78
N CYS A 71 -0.37 -5.29 -38.29
CA CYS A 71 -0.36 -4.14 -37.39
C CYS A 71 0.94 -3.34 -37.50
N GLU A 72 0.84 -2.02 -37.52
CA GLU A 72 1.98 -1.09 -37.62
C GLU A 72 2.82 -0.96 -36.33
N CYS A 73 2.49 -1.72 -35.28
CA CYS A 73 3.24 -1.69 -34.03
C CYS A 73 4.60 -2.40 -34.15
N PRO A 74 5.55 -2.17 -33.23
CA PRO A 74 6.87 -2.80 -33.27
C PRO A 74 6.84 -4.35 -33.23
N VAL A 75 5.75 -4.93 -32.73
CA VAL A 75 5.52 -6.39 -32.71
C VAL A 75 5.09 -6.92 -34.08
N GLY A 76 4.52 -6.08 -34.94
CA GLY A 76 4.21 -6.40 -36.34
C GLY A 76 3.07 -7.41 -36.56
N ASP A 77 3.18 -8.11 -37.71
CA ASP A 77 2.18 -8.96 -38.40
C ASP A 77 1.76 -10.26 -37.69
N PHE A 78 2.10 -10.44 -36.41
CA PHE A 78 1.84 -11.71 -35.72
C PHE A 78 1.30 -11.50 -34.30
N LYS A 79 -0.03 -11.37 -34.19
CA LYS A 79 -0.79 -11.56 -32.94
C LYS A 79 -0.43 -10.56 -31.82
N CYS A 80 -0.33 -9.27 -32.16
CA CYS A 80 -0.13 -8.22 -31.16
C CYS A 80 -1.41 -7.96 -30.31
N SER A 81 -1.24 -7.25 -29.19
CA SER A 81 -2.37 -6.84 -28.34
C SER A 81 -3.37 -5.95 -29.07
N HIS A 82 -2.94 -5.10 -30.00
CA HIS A 82 -3.85 -4.25 -30.79
C HIS A 82 -4.77 -5.07 -31.70
N ALA A 83 -4.25 -6.13 -32.34
CA ALA A 83 -5.06 -7.04 -33.14
C ALA A 83 -6.03 -7.82 -32.24
N ALA A 84 -5.59 -8.25 -31.05
CA ALA A 84 -6.48 -8.89 -30.08
C ALA A 84 -7.61 -7.94 -29.63
N THR A 85 -7.31 -6.66 -29.38
CA THR A 85 -8.31 -5.64 -29.06
C THR A 85 -9.36 -5.49 -30.16
N LEU A 86 -8.95 -5.45 -31.43
CA LEU A 86 -9.89 -5.35 -32.55
C LEU A 86 -10.77 -6.60 -32.67
N CYS A 87 -10.23 -7.81 -32.46
CA CYS A 87 -11.04 -9.02 -32.40
C CYS A 87 -12.05 -8.97 -31.25
N ILE A 88 -11.65 -8.54 -30.06
CA ILE A 88 -12.54 -8.44 -28.89
C ILE A 88 -13.63 -7.40 -29.13
N PHE A 89 -13.27 -6.23 -29.68
CA PHE A 89 -14.21 -5.20 -30.07
C PHE A 89 -15.19 -5.73 -31.12
N ALA A 90 -14.69 -6.43 -32.14
CA ALA A 90 -15.51 -7.06 -33.15
C ALA A 90 -16.50 -8.07 -32.55
N MET A 91 -16.06 -8.95 -31.66
CA MET A 91 -16.94 -9.95 -31.03
C MET A 91 -18.08 -9.33 -30.19
N ARG A 92 -17.88 -8.12 -29.65
CA ARG A 92 -18.84 -7.46 -28.75
C ARG A 92 -19.72 -6.45 -29.45
N GLU A 93 -19.16 -5.69 -30.39
CA GLU A 93 -19.80 -4.48 -30.94
C GLU A 93 -20.23 -4.65 -32.41
N LEU A 94 -19.86 -5.73 -33.12
CA LEU A 94 -20.43 -5.99 -34.44
C LEU A 94 -21.88 -6.45 -34.30
N SER A 95 -22.79 -5.66 -34.87
CA SER A 95 -24.17 -6.08 -35.06
C SER A 95 -24.24 -7.19 -36.11
N GLY A 96 -25.10 -8.18 -35.88
CA GLY A 96 -25.38 -9.27 -36.83
C GLY A 96 -26.22 -8.84 -38.04
N THR A 97 -26.06 -7.60 -38.51
CA THR A 97 -26.84 -6.99 -39.60
C THR A 97 -26.08 -7.04 -40.92
N ASP A 98 -26.79 -7.07 -42.05
CA ASP A 98 -26.20 -7.12 -43.42
C ASP A 98 -25.57 -5.79 -43.90
N VAL A 99 -25.45 -4.80 -43.01
CA VAL A 99 -24.88 -3.48 -43.32
C VAL A 99 -23.45 -3.39 -42.78
N GLU A 100 -22.54 -2.86 -43.59
CA GLU A 100 -21.15 -2.61 -43.19
C GLU A 100 -21.10 -1.75 -41.91
N CYS A 101 -20.34 -2.22 -40.92
CA CYS A 101 -20.29 -1.60 -39.60
C CYS A 101 -19.10 -0.66 -39.52
N GLN A 102 -19.35 0.62 -39.27
CA GLN A 102 -18.31 1.63 -39.03
C GLN A 102 -18.54 2.31 -37.68
N TRP A 103 -17.48 2.39 -36.88
CA TRP A 103 -17.48 3.05 -35.59
C TRP A 103 -16.32 4.04 -35.51
N LYS A 104 -16.62 5.25 -35.06
CA LYS A 104 -15.64 6.31 -34.84
C LYS A 104 -15.90 6.94 -33.49
N LYS A 105 -14.89 6.93 -32.62
CA LYS A 105 -14.95 7.59 -31.31
C LYS A 105 -15.22 9.08 -31.53
N ALA A 106 -16.28 9.59 -30.92
CA ALA A 106 -16.54 11.03 -30.94
C ALA A 106 -15.37 11.75 -30.27
N VAL A 107 -14.84 12.78 -30.93
CA VAL A 107 -13.81 13.64 -30.33
C VAL A 107 -14.52 14.50 -29.29
N VAL A 108 -14.52 14.05 -28.04
CA VAL A 108 -14.97 14.87 -26.92
C VAL A 108 -13.89 15.92 -26.71
N LYS A 109 -14.08 17.11 -27.28
CA LYS A 109 -13.29 18.26 -26.87
C LYS A 109 -13.59 18.48 -25.38
N PRO A 110 -12.59 18.50 -24.49
CA PRO A 110 -12.85 18.81 -23.11
C PRO A 110 -13.48 20.21 -23.07
N ARG A 111 -14.72 20.29 -22.56
CA ARG A 111 -15.43 21.55 -22.36
C ARG A 111 -14.69 22.27 -21.24
N THR A 112 -13.78 23.16 -21.62
CA THR A 112 -13.11 24.06 -20.67
C THR A 112 -14.12 25.11 -20.24
N LEU A 113 -14.67 24.95 -19.04
CA LEU A 113 -15.51 25.97 -18.41
C LEU A 113 -14.64 26.94 -17.62
N PRO A 114 -14.89 28.25 -17.73
CA PRO A 114 -14.24 29.21 -16.85
C PRO A 114 -14.67 28.95 -15.41
N LEU A 115 -13.77 29.21 -14.46
CA LEU A 115 -14.02 29.00 -13.03
C LEU A 115 -15.30 29.69 -12.56
N SER A 116 -15.61 30.87 -13.12
CA SER A 116 -16.80 31.66 -12.85
C SER A 116 -18.12 31.01 -13.27
N GLU A 117 -18.11 30.09 -14.24
CA GLU A 117 -19.30 29.33 -14.62
C GLU A 117 -19.51 28.11 -13.71
N LEU A 118 -18.41 27.53 -13.21
CA LEU A 118 -18.44 26.43 -12.25
C LEU A 118 -18.79 26.91 -10.84
N TYR A 119 -18.35 28.11 -10.49
CA TYR A 119 -18.55 28.76 -9.20
C TYR A 119 -18.99 30.21 -9.47
N PRO A 120 -20.29 30.44 -9.74
CA PRO A 120 -20.80 31.80 -9.83
C PRO A 120 -20.47 32.52 -8.53
N GLN A 121 -19.90 33.73 -8.61
CA GLN A 121 -19.67 34.54 -7.42
C GLN A 121 -21.03 34.89 -6.81
N GLU A 122 -21.39 34.22 -5.73
CA GLU A 122 -22.49 34.64 -4.89
C GLU A 122 -22.14 36.00 -4.25
N ASP A 123 -23.17 36.84 -4.12
CA ASP A 123 -23.20 38.23 -3.65
C ASP A 123 -21.91 38.79 -3.03
N GLU A 124 -21.48 39.98 -3.51
CA GLU A 124 -20.30 40.75 -3.03
C GLU A 124 -20.24 40.99 -1.50
N THR A 125 -21.32 40.66 -0.79
CA THR A 125 -21.46 40.77 0.66
C THR A 125 -20.83 39.61 1.44
N TYR A 126 -20.52 38.46 0.83
CA TYR A 126 -19.90 37.34 1.55
C TYR A 126 -18.39 37.55 1.71
N ASN A 127 -17.97 37.97 2.91
CA ASN A 127 -16.57 38.02 3.30
C ASN A 127 -16.31 37.01 4.44
N PRO A 128 -15.68 35.86 4.17
CA PRO A 128 -15.41 34.85 5.20
C PRO A 128 -14.39 35.31 6.26
N LEU A 129 -13.71 36.44 6.02
CA LEU A 129 -12.77 37.07 6.94
C LEU A 129 -13.38 38.26 7.71
N ALA A 130 -14.69 38.52 7.55
CA ALA A 130 -15.34 39.64 8.23
C ALA A 130 -15.55 39.41 9.73
N ARG A 131 -15.48 38.15 10.20
CA ARG A 131 -15.58 37.78 11.61
C ARG A 131 -14.27 37.17 12.09
N ASP A 132 -13.94 37.41 13.35
CA ASP A 132 -12.83 36.72 14.02
C ASP A 132 -13.16 35.24 14.24
N ILE A 133 -12.13 34.39 14.16
CA ILE A 133 -12.23 32.95 14.38
C ILE A 133 -12.26 32.68 15.89
N THR A 134 -13.31 32.03 16.38
CA THR A 134 -13.44 31.66 17.80
C THR A 134 -12.93 30.25 18.05
N GLU A 135 -12.70 29.88 19.33
CA GLU A 135 -12.38 28.50 19.70
C GLU A 135 -13.49 27.52 19.31
N GLU A 136 -14.75 27.95 19.37
CA GLU A 136 -15.90 27.14 18.93
C GLU A 136 -15.84 26.82 17.43
N ASP A 137 -15.37 27.75 16.59
CA ASP A 137 -15.18 27.51 15.16
C ASP A 137 -14.12 26.45 14.89
N VAL A 138 -13.02 26.49 15.66
CA VAL A 138 -11.92 25.53 15.56
C VAL A 138 -12.39 24.14 15.99
N ASP A 139 -13.14 24.05 17.08
CA ASP A 139 -13.67 22.78 17.60
C ASP A 139 -14.75 22.19 16.70
N TRP A 140 -15.60 23.03 16.12
CA TRP A 140 -16.56 22.62 15.10
C TRP A 140 -15.84 22.05 13.87
N LEU A 141 -14.82 22.75 13.35
CA LEU A 141 -14.05 22.30 12.18
C LEU A 141 -13.33 20.98 12.45
N ARG A 142 -12.68 20.84 13.61
CA ARG A 142 -12.02 19.59 14.03
C ARG A 142 -13.03 18.44 14.09
N SER A 143 -14.22 18.68 14.64
CA SER A 143 -15.30 17.69 14.73
C SER A 143 -15.83 17.29 13.35
N ALA A 144 -16.00 18.25 12.43
CA ALA A 144 -16.47 17.99 11.06
C ALA A 144 -15.45 17.18 10.23
N LEU A 145 -14.16 17.36 10.49
CA LEU A 145 -13.08 16.63 9.81
C LEU A 145 -12.79 15.25 10.45
N CYS A 146 -13.11 15.08 11.73
CA CYS A 146 -13.03 13.79 12.43
C CYS A 146 -14.08 12.81 11.91
N GLY A 147 -13.66 11.87 11.06
CA GLY A 147 -14.53 10.80 10.52
C GLY A 147 -14.36 10.58 9.02
N VAL A 148 -13.73 11.52 8.31
CA VAL A 148 -13.33 11.32 6.91
C VAL A 148 -12.07 10.45 6.92
N GLN A 149 -12.18 9.25 6.34
CA GLN A 149 -11.11 8.24 6.30
C GLN A 149 -9.83 8.78 5.65
N CYS A 150 -8.97 9.39 6.45
CA CYS A 150 -7.59 9.68 6.09
C CYS A 150 -6.71 9.27 7.26
N GLY A 151 -5.61 8.57 7.01
CA GLY A 151 -4.70 8.06 8.06
C GLY A 151 -3.99 9.15 8.89
N MET A 152 -4.44 10.40 8.81
CA MET A 152 -3.88 11.57 9.48
C MET A 152 -4.87 12.23 10.45
N THR A 153 -5.98 11.58 10.80
CA THR A 153 -6.97 12.12 11.77
C THR A 153 -6.35 12.46 13.13
N TRP A 154 -5.21 11.85 13.47
CA TRP A 154 -4.45 12.17 14.68
C TRP A 154 -3.95 13.62 14.73
N LEU A 155 -3.73 14.29 13.58
CA LEU A 155 -3.32 15.70 13.53
C LEU A 155 -4.42 16.65 14.05
N LEU A 156 -5.67 16.19 14.02
CA LEU A 156 -6.84 16.93 14.51
C LEU A 156 -7.17 16.60 15.96
N SER A 157 -6.47 15.65 16.57
CA SER A 157 -6.63 15.33 17.99
C SER A 157 -6.02 16.44 18.84
N PRO A 158 -6.53 16.67 20.06
CA PRO A 158 -5.90 17.58 20.99
C PRO A 158 -4.44 17.17 21.24
N GLU A 159 -3.56 18.17 21.36
CA GLU A 159 -2.14 17.94 21.68
C GLU A 159 -2.05 17.07 22.94
N PRO A 160 -1.30 15.95 22.92
CA PRO A 160 -1.18 15.11 24.10
C PRO A 160 -0.56 15.93 25.23
N GLU A 161 -1.12 15.81 26.44
CA GLU A 161 -0.55 16.51 27.58
C GLU A 161 0.94 16.14 27.75
N PRO A 162 1.81 17.13 28.01
CA PRO A 162 3.22 16.87 28.21
C PRO A 162 3.35 15.87 29.36
N ARG A 163 3.81 14.66 29.01
CA ARG A 163 4.01 13.61 29.99
C ARG A 163 4.90 14.17 31.10
N PRO A 164 4.51 14.04 32.39
CA PRO A 164 5.38 14.40 33.49
C PRO A 164 6.75 13.78 33.23
N GLN A 165 7.82 14.55 33.37
CA GLN A 165 9.18 14.02 33.33
C GLN A 165 9.31 12.98 34.45
N GLN A 166 8.97 11.73 34.15
CA GLN A 166 9.13 10.62 35.08
C GLN A 166 10.63 10.49 35.32
N GLN A 167 11.03 10.56 36.60
CA GLN A 167 12.41 10.36 37.00
C GLN A 167 12.93 9.07 36.37
N ALA A 168 13.95 9.18 35.54
CA ALA A 168 14.53 8.05 34.83
C ALA A 168 15.12 7.08 35.87
N LEU A 169 14.41 6.01 36.18
CA LEU A 169 14.95 4.96 37.04
C LEU A 169 16.14 4.30 36.33
N PRO A 170 17.26 4.09 37.04
CA PRO A 170 18.45 3.50 36.43
C PRO A 170 18.15 2.08 35.94
N THR A 171 18.59 1.79 34.71
CA THR A 171 18.46 0.46 34.11
C THR A 171 19.42 -0.54 34.76
N VAL A 172 19.12 -1.84 34.66
CA VAL A 172 20.00 -2.91 35.17
C VAL A 172 21.43 -2.77 34.63
N ALA A 173 21.59 -2.42 33.35
CA ALA A 173 22.90 -2.22 32.73
C ALA A 173 23.66 -1.01 33.32
N GLN A 174 22.96 0.07 33.69
CA GLN A 174 23.57 1.23 34.36
C GLN A 174 24.01 0.87 35.77
N LEU A 175 23.15 0.20 36.54
CA LEU A 175 23.47 -0.26 37.90
C LEU A 175 24.67 -1.21 37.91
N VAL A 176 24.69 -2.21 37.02
CA VAL A 176 25.81 -3.14 36.90
C VAL A 176 27.11 -2.43 36.50
N ARG A 177 27.04 -1.36 35.70
CA ARG A 177 28.22 -0.56 35.32
C ARG A 177 28.73 0.27 36.49
N GLU A 178 27.82 0.92 37.22
CA GLU A 178 28.14 1.81 38.34
C GLU A 178 28.73 1.05 39.52
N PHE A 179 28.16 -0.10 39.87
CA PHE A 179 28.61 -0.93 40.99
C PHE A 179 29.64 -1.99 40.59
N LYS A 180 30.18 -1.93 39.37
CA LYS A 180 31.20 -2.88 38.89
C LYS A 180 32.43 -2.84 39.80
N GLY A 181 32.86 -4.01 40.29
CA GLY A 181 34.06 -4.14 41.14
C GLY A 181 33.81 -3.90 42.63
N GLN A 182 32.58 -3.58 43.04
CA GLN A 182 32.21 -3.38 44.46
C GLN A 182 31.62 -4.64 45.12
N GLY A 183 31.72 -5.80 44.47
CA GLY A 183 31.15 -7.07 44.92
C GLY A 183 29.71 -7.31 44.45
N MET A 184 29.34 -8.59 44.32
CA MET A 184 28.02 -9.01 43.83
C MET A 184 26.87 -8.55 44.74
N GLU A 185 27.09 -8.54 46.06
CA GLU A 185 26.07 -8.16 47.04
C GLU A 185 25.59 -6.72 46.87
N ARG A 186 26.50 -5.78 46.58
CA ARG A 186 26.11 -4.37 46.35
C ARG A 186 25.35 -4.19 45.06
N VAL A 187 25.69 -4.97 44.02
CA VAL A 187 24.95 -4.98 42.75
C VAL A 187 23.53 -5.50 42.99
N LEU A 188 23.37 -6.58 43.77
CA LEU A 188 22.06 -7.14 44.09
C LEU A 188 21.21 -6.18 44.93
N ALA A 189 21.81 -5.52 45.93
CA ALA A 189 21.13 -4.50 46.73
C ALA A 189 20.67 -3.30 45.88
N ALA A 190 21.47 -2.88 44.90
CA ALA A 190 21.11 -1.80 43.99
C ALA A 190 20.01 -2.18 42.97
N LEU A 191 19.75 -3.48 42.77
CA LEU A 191 18.70 -3.99 41.89
C LEU A 191 17.34 -4.14 42.57
N GLU A 192 17.32 -4.08 43.91
CA GLU A 192 16.12 -4.07 44.72
C GLU A 192 15.31 -2.80 44.45
N LEU A 193 14.00 -2.97 44.25
CA LEU A 193 13.08 -1.89 43.92
C LEU A 193 12.12 -1.69 45.08
N THR A 194 11.91 -0.43 45.45
CA THR A 194 10.87 -0.02 46.40
C THR A 194 9.47 -0.12 45.77
N GLU A 195 8.43 -0.13 46.60
CA GLU A 195 7.04 -0.20 46.13
C GLU A 195 6.67 1.02 45.27
N GLU A 196 7.16 2.20 45.65
CA GLU A 196 6.99 3.43 44.89
C GLU A 196 7.64 3.34 43.51
N GLN A 197 8.85 2.77 43.42
CA GLN A 197 9.53 2.54 42.15
C GLN A 197 8.79 1.50 41.29
N CYS A 198 8.22 0.46 41.90
CA CYS A 198 7.42 -0.53 41.17
C CYS A 198 6.18 0.11 40.54
N LEU A 199 5.46 0.95 41.29
CA LEU A 199 4.30 1.70 40.80
C LEU A 199 4.68 2.71 39.71
N ALA A 200 5.82 3.38 39.86
CA ALA A 200 6.35 4.27 38.84
C ALA A 200 6.67 3.53 37.54
N ILE A 201 7.33 2.36 37.61
CA ILE A 201 7.61 1.52 36.43
C ILE A 201 6.30 1.03 35.79
N GLN A 202 5.33 0.58 36.59
CA GLN A 202 4.04 0.11 36.08
C GLN A 202 3.34 1.21 35.27
N THR A 203 3.32 2.43 35.80
CA THR A 203 2.70 3.60 35.14
C THR A 203 3.49 4.01 33.90
N ALA A 204 4.81 4.06 34.00
CA ALA A 204 5.70 4.43 32.89
C ALA A 204 5.68 3.44 31.73
N THR A 205 5.31 2.18 31.99
CA THR A 205 5.33 1.10 31.00
C THR A 205 3.96 0.69 30.47
N VAL A 206 2.93 1.52 30.71
CA VAL A 206 1.61 1.38 30.07
C VAL A 206 1.78 1.36 28.54
N GLY A 207 1.11 0.43 27.87
CA GLY A 207 1.32 0.12 26.44
C GLY A 207 2.30 -1.03 26.17
N GLN A 208 2.95 -1.58 27.22
CA GLN A 208 3.73 -2.82 27.20
C GLN A 208 4.72 -2.89 26.02
N ARG A 209 4.54 -3.84 25.09
CA ARG A 209 5.47 -4.08 23.96
C ARG A 209 5.69 -2.85 23.08
N ASN A 210 4.70 -1.97 22.98
CA ASN A 210 4.77 -0.77 22.14
C ASN A 210 5.41 0.42 22.86
N ASN A 211 5.68 0.29 24.17
CA ASN A 211 6.36 1.29 24.96
C ASN A 211 7.86 0.94 25.06
N PRO A 212 8.78 1.83 24.63
CA PRO A 212 10.22 1.57 24.70
C PRO A 212 10.72 1.38 26.15
N GLU A 213 10.10 2.01 27.15
CA GLU A 213 10.49 1.85 28.56
C GLU A 213 10.23 0.43 29.06
N TRP A 214 9.20 -0.24 28.53
CA TRP A 214 8.89 -1.63 28.91
C TRP A 214 10.04 -2.58 28.57
N GLN A 215 10.68 -2.41 27.41
CA GLN A 215 11.83 -3.22 27.02
C GLN A 215 13.03 -2.89 27.91
N ARG A 216 13.31 -1.60 28.16
CA ARG A 216 14.44 -1.16 29.00
C ARG A 216 14.36 -1.69 30.44
N HIS A 217 13.18 -1.66 31.06
CA HIS A 217 13.01 -2.15 32.43
C HIS A 217 13.04 -3.68 32.53
N ARG A 218 12.67 -4.39 31.46
CA ARG A 218 12.69 -5.88 31.42
C ARG A 218 14.06 -6.45 31.12
N GLN A 219 14.91 -5.71 30.41
CA GLN A 219 16.24 -6.17 30.04
C GLN A 219 17.08 -6.49 31.29
N GLY A 220 17.67 -7.69 31.33
CA GLY A 220 18.47 -8.16 32.47
C GLY A 220 17.65 -8.63 33.68
N ARG A 221 16.31 -8.62 33.63
CA ARG A 221 15.44 -9.12 34.71
C ARG A 221 14.79 -10.46 34.36
N LEU A 222 14.66 -11.33 35.36
CA LEU A 222 13.83 -12.54 35.25
C LEU A 222 12.35 -12.14 35.28
N THR A 223 11.60 -12.60 34.29
CA THR A 223 10.15 -12.34 34.16
C THR A 223 9.39 -13.66 34.18
N ALA A 224 8.09 -13.63 34.47
CA ALA A 224 7.25 -14.83 34.54
C ALA A 224 7.36 -15.73 33.29
N SER A 225 7.42 -15.14 32.09
CA SER A 225 7.58 -15.86 30.81
C SER A 225 8.93 -16.58 30.67
N ASN A 226 9.93 -16.23 31.49
CA ASN A 226 11.25 -16.85 31.50
C ASN A 226 11.44 -17.81 32.69
N PHE A 227 10.53 -17.81 33.67
CA PHE A 227 10.68 -18.57 34.91
C PHE A 227 10.67 -20.09 34.70
N GLY A 228 9.84 -20.59 33.78
CA GLY A 228 9.83 -22.02 33.44
C GLY A 228 11.19 -22.54 32.94
N ALA A 229 11.93 -21.71 32.19
CA ALA A 229 13.26 -22.06 31.71
C ALA A 229 14.30 -22.12 32.85
N VAL A 230 14.09 -21.34 33.92
CA VAL A 230 14.93 -21.38 35.13
C VAL A 230 14.69 -22.67 35.90
N LEU A 231 13.42 -23.05 36.10
CA LEU A 231 13.05 -24.28 36.83
C LEU A 231 13.48 -25.56 36.12
N SER A 232 13.48 -25.58 34.79
CA SER A 232 13.90 -26.74 33.99
C SER A 232 15.42 -27.02 34.00
N ARG A 233 16.21 -26.22 34.74
CA ARG A 233 17.67 -26.29 34.72
C ARG A 233 18.21 -27.43 35.59
N ARG A 234 19.20 -28.17 35.05
CA ARG A 234 20.10 -29.04 35.83
C ARG A 234 21.33 -28.22 36.25
N SER A 235 21.71 -28.30 37.53
CA SER A 235 22.53 -27.33 38.28
C SER A 235 23.85 -26.85 37.64
N ALA A 236 24.51 -27.63 36.78
CA ALA A 236 25.94 -27.44 36.52
C ALA A 236 26.36 -26.58 35.31
N SER A 237 25.45 -26.02 34.48
CA SER A 237 25.91 -25.19 33.34
C SER A 237 25.05 -23.96 33.05
N PRO A 238 25.66 -22.83 32.65
CA PRO A 238 24.94 -21.66 32.16
C PRO A 238 24.26 -22.00 30.83
N VAL A 239 22.97 -21.67 30.70
CA VAL A 239 22.19 -21.94 29.48
C VAL A 239 22.33 -20.73 28.54
N PRO A 240 23.09 -20.83 27.43
CA PRO A 240 23.38 -19.67 26.58
C PRO A 240 22.11 -19.09 25.94
N SER A 241 21.09 -19.92 25.70
CA SER A 241 19.80 -19.48 25.15
C SER A 241 18.98 -18.65 26.12
N LEU A 242 19.01 -18.97 27.42
CA LEU A 242 18.34 -18.18 28.47
C LEU A 242 19.05 -16.84 28.68
N LEU A 243 20.39 -16.85 28.75
CA LEU A 243 21.19 -15.62 28.84
C LEU A 243 20.96 -14.72 27.63
N LYS A 244 20.93 -15.29 26.41
CA LYS A 244 20.62 -14.53 25.19
C LYS A 244 19.21 -13.90 25.23
N ARG A 245 18.22 -14.60 25.79
CA ARG A 245 16.85 -14.09 25.97
C ARG A 245 16.76 -12.96 27.00
N LEU A 246 17.47 -13.07 28.11
CA LEU A 246 17.45 -12.05 29.18
C LEU A 246 18.22 -10.79 28.80
N LEU A 247 19.24 -10.94 27.97
CA LEU A 247 20.15 -9.86 27.57
C LEU A 247 19.83 -9.28 26.18
N GLU A 248 18.76 -9.79 25.54
CA GLU A 248 18.25 -9.32 24.24
C GLU A 248 19.35 -9.19 23.15
N GLY A 249 20.32 -10.11 23.17
CA GLY A 249 21.41 -10.15 22.18
C GLY A 249 22.61 -9.24 22.44
N GLN A 250 22.69 -8.50 23.56
CA GLN A 250 23.92 -7.81 23.94
C GLN A 250 25.03 -8.79 24.36
N LYS A 251 26.24 -8.59 23.85
CA LYS A 251 27.44 -9.42 24.13
C LYS A 251 27.99 -9.15 25.54
N PHE A 252 27.30 -9.61 26.59
CA PHE A 252 27.81 -9.51 27.98
C PHE A 252 28.72 -10.68 28.39
N LEU A 253 28.94 -11.67 27.52
CA LEU A 253 29.80 -12.83 27.77
C LEU A 253 31.30 -12.51 28.00
N LYS A 254 31.69 -11.23 28.00
CA LYS A 254 33.05 -10.79 28.40
C LYS A 254 33.14 -10.21 29.81
N PHE A 255 32.03 -10.01 30.54
CA PHE A 255 32.06 -9.26 31.81
C PHE A 255 31.81 -10.09 33.08
N LEU A 256 31.42 -11.36 32.97
CA LEU A 256 31.16 -12.23 34.13
C LEU A 256 31.99 -13.53 34.11
N CYS A 257 32.90 -13.69 33.15
CA CYS A 257 33.82 -14.82 33.07
C CYS A 257 35.24 -14.30 32.80
N THR A 258 35.78 -13.55 33.75
CA THR A 258 37.22 -13.40 33.93
C THR A 258 37.47 -13.35 35.43
N ASP A 259 37.60 -14.53 36.00
CA ASP A 259 38.72 -14.87 36.88
C ASP A 259 39.42 -16.07 36.22
#